data_AF-A0A7W0JEI6-F1
#
_entry.id   AF-A0A7W0JEI6-F1
#
_cell.length_a   1.000
_cell.length_b   1.000
_cell.length_c   1.000
_cell.angle_alpha   90.00
_cell.angle_beta   90.00
_cell.angle_gamma   90.00
#
_symmetry.space_group_name_H-M   'P 1'
#
loop_
_entity.id
_entity.type
_entity.pdbx_description
1 polymer ?
#
loop_
_entity_poly.entity_id
_entity_poly.type
_entity_poly.pdbx_seq_one_letter_code
_entity_poly.pdbx_strand_id
1 'polypeptide(L)'
;MIALEDAVRKISIQHHNRIKKASQPLTDYFGVSHFSYLKIKNSGKLTLLSSKPAWLEFYCAKKLYLDQPHFRHPSNFSSGISLGKNIQGEEYEQLSRLASTKFNVNFCLGIITKVEDGLEIIGLDALTPSISHDFLLLNNMNLIHKFVSVFKQKK
;
A
#
# COMPACT_ATOMS: atom_id res chain seq x y z
N MET A 1 3.85 20.71 -10.37
CA MET A 1 3.91 19.47 -9.57
C MET A 1 2.75 19.51 -8.59
N ILE A 2 1.75 18.64 -8.72
CA ILE A 2 0.66 18.56 -7.73
C ILE A 2 1.28 17.92 -6.48
N ALA A 3 1.19 18.59 -5.33
CA ALA A 3 1.69 18.05 -4.07
C ALA A 3 0.96 16.72 -3.79
N LEU A 4 1.67 15.71 -3.30
CA LEU A 4 1.11 14.39 -2.97
C LEU A 4 -0.15 14.52 -2.09
N GLU A 5 -0.13 15.50 -1.18
CA GLU A 5 -1.24 15.87 -0.29
C GLU A 5 -2.54 16.20 -1.06
N ASP A 6 -2.47 16.96 -2.16
CA ASP A 6 -3.64 17.31 -2.96
C ASP A 6 -4.20 16.10 -3.72
N ALA A 7 -3.32 15.23 -4.23
CA ALA A 7 -3.72 14.01 -4.92
C ALA A 7 -4.39 13.02 -3.96
N VAL A 8 -3.86 12.90 -2.75
CA VAL A 8 -4.40 12.06 -1.68
C VAL A 8 -5.76 12.54 -1.20
N ARG A 9 -5.89 13.85 -0.93
CA ARG A 9 -7.16 14.44 -0.48
C ARG A 9 -8.25 14.31 -1.53
N LYS A 10 -7.93 14.60 -2.80
CA LYS A 10 -8.93 14.56 -3.87
C LYS A 10 -9.35 13.13 -4.23
N ILE A 11 -8.47 12.14 -4.14
CA ILE A 11 -8.77 10.80 -4.67
C ILE A 11 -9.08 9.82 -3.53
N SER A 12 -8.18 9.67 -2.56
CA SER A 12 -8.35 8.61 -1.55
C SER A 12 -9.41 8.94 -0.51
N ILE A 13 -9.52 10.20 -0.08
CA ILE A 13 -10.53 10.60 0.91
C ILE A 13 -11.91 10.63 0.26
N GLN A 14 -12.03 11.28 -0.91
CA GLN A 14 -13.30 11.38 -1.65
C GLN A 14 -13.88 10.00 -1.98
N HIS A 15 -13.02 9.02 -2.31
CA HIS A 15 -13.46 7.67 -2.67
C HIS A 15 -13.28 6.64 -1.55
N HIS A 16 -13.03 7.06 -0.31
CA HIS A 16 -12.74 6.16 0.80
C HIS A 16 -13.79 5.06 0.97
N ASN A 17 -15.08 5.41 0.97
CA ASN A 17 -16.16 4.42 1.11
C ASN A 17 -16.18 3.39 -0.03
N ARG A 18 -15.86 3.81 -1.26
CA ARG A 18 -15.73 2.90 -2.42
C ARG A 18 -14.52 1.99 -2.25
N ILE A 19 -13.37 2.54 -1.83
CA ILE A 19 -12.14 1.78 -1.61
C ILE A 19 -12.37 0.74 -0.50
N LYS A 20 -12.93 1.16 0.64
CA LYS A 20 -13.24 0.29 1.78
C LYS A 20 -14.20 -0.84 1.38
N LYS A 21 -15.28 -0.52 0.67
CA LYS A 21 -16.23 -1.52 0.16
C LYS A 21 -15.57 -2.46 -0.85
N ALA A 22 -14.74 -1.94 -1.74
CA ALA A 22 -14.02 -2.75 -2.71
C ALA A 22 -12.99 -3.67 -2.05
N SER A 23 -12.33 -3.23 -0.97
CA SER A 23 -11.35 -4.03 -0.24
C SER A 23 -11.95 -4.95 0.83
N GLN A 24 -13.25 -4.86 1.10
CA GLN A 24 -13.90 -5.63 2.17
C GLN A 24 -13.66 -7.15 2.08
N PRO A 25 -13.66 -7.79 0.88
CA PRO A 25 -13.34 -9.21 0.78
C PRO A 25 -11.92 -9.56 1.27
N LEU A 26 -10.96 -8.63 1.18
CA LEU A 26 -9.62 -8.85 1.73
C LEU A 26 -9.64 -8.91 3.26
N THR A 27 -10.51 -8.11 3.89
CA THR A 27 -10.71 -8.16 5.34
C THR A 27 -11.42 -9.46 5.74
N ASP A 28 -12.53 -9.79 5.08
CA ASP A 28 -13.40 -10.90 5.49
C ASP A 28 -12.74 -12.28 5.30
N TYR A 29 -11.96 -12.46 4.23
CA TYR A 29 -11.40 -13.76 3.87
C TYR A 29 -9.90 -13.88 4.12
N PHE A 30 -9.17 -12.77 4.17
CA PHE A 30 -7.71 -12.77 4.28
C PHE A 30 -7.20 -11.99 5.49
N GLY A 31 -8.07 -11.46 6.37
CA GLY A 31 -7.65 -10.74 7.56
C GLY A 31 -6.85 -9.46 7.28
N VAL A 32 -6.97 -8.89 6.08
CA VAL A 32 -6.30 -7.64 5.70
C VAL A 32 -7.00 -6.48 6.39
N SER A 33 -6.30 -5.81 7.31
CA SER A 33 -6.79 -4.66 8.08
C SER A 33 -6.61 -3.34 7.33
N HIS A 34 -5.64 -3.29 6.42
CA HIS A 34 -5.36 -2.14 5.57
C HIS A 34 -4.96 -2.57 4.16
N PHE A 35 -5.61 -1.97 3.18
CA PHE A 35 -5.35 -2.14 1.77
C PHE A 35 -4.85 -0.81 1.21
N SER A 36 -3.76 -0.85 0.45
CA SER A 36 -3.26 0.31 -0.27
C SER A 36 -2.95 -0.02 -1.73
N TYR A 37 -3.14 0.97 -2.59
CA TYR A 37 -2.68 0.95 -3.97
C TYR A 37 -1.85 2.20 -4.25
N LEU A 38 -0.63 1.99 -4.70
CA LEU A 38 0.32 3.02 -5.05
C LEU A 38 0.67 2.88 -6.53
N LYS A 39 0.67 3.98 -7.26
CA LYS A 39 1.23 4.07 -8.61
C LYS A 39 2.23 5.20 -8.69
N ILE A 40 3.43 4.91 -9.16
CA ILE A 40 4.48 5.89 -9.40
C ILE A 40 4.80 5.88 -10.90
N LYS A 41 4.53 7.00 -11.56
CA LYS A 41 4.84 7.17 -12.98
C LYS A 41 6.32 7.48 -13.19
N ASN A 42 6.83 7.21 -14.39
CA ASN A 42 8.19 7.62 -14.78
C ASN A 42 8.39 9.15 -14.67
N SER A 43 7.32 9.92 -14.79
CA SER A 43 7.33 11.37 -14.56
C SER A 43 7.41 11.79 -13.09
N GLY A 44 7.52 10.85 -12.14
CA GLY A 44 7.46 11.11 -10.69
C GLY A 44 6.06 11.41 -10.15
N LYS A 45 5.01 11.38 -10.99
CA LYS A 45 3.62 11.56 -10.52
C LYS A 45 3.18 10.33 -9.72
N LEU A 46 2.56 10.59 -8.58
CA LEU A 46 2.16 9.54 -7.64
C LEU A 46 0.63 9.52 -7.48
N THR A 47 0.06 8.32 -7.41
CA THR A 47 -1.34 8.09 -7.02
C THR A 47 -1.35 7.11 -5.86
N LEU A 48 -2.01 7.47 -4.76
CA LEU A 48 -2.09 6.64 -3.57
C LEU A 48 -3.54 6.53 -3.12
N LEU A 49 -4.00 5.29 -2.97
CA LEU A 49 -5.31 4.93 -2.44
C LEU A 49 -5.09 4.12 -1.16
N SER A 50 -5.92 4.35 -0.16
CA SER A 50 -5.86 3.62 1.11
C SER A 50 -7.26 3.37 1.67
N SER A 51 -7.45 2.18 2.25
CA SER A 51 -8.62 1.88 3.10
C SER A 51 -8.50 2.46 4.52
N LYS A 52 -7.41 3.16 4.85
CA LYS A 52 -7.15 3.86 6.11
C LYS A 52 -6.75 5.32 5.83
N PRO A 53 -7.73 6.22 5.56
CA PRO A 53 -7.43 7.58 5.14
C PRO A 53 -6.67 8.38 6.20
N ALA A 54 -6.94 8.17 7.49
CA ALA A 54 -6.22 8.84 8.57
C ALA A 54 -4.71 8.53 8.59
N TRP A 55 -4.33 7.29 8.27
CA TRP A 55 -2.92 6.91 8.11
C TRP A 55 -2.30 7.68 6.94
N LEU A 56 -2.99 7.68 5.81
CA LEU A 56 -2.52 8.31 4.59
C LEU A 56 -2.41 9.84 4.74
N GLU A 57 -3.37 10.50 5.38
CA GLU A 57 -3.29 11.93 5.72
C GLU A 57 -2.08 12.25 6.58
N PHE A 58 -1.85 11.45 7.63
CA PHE A 58 -0.70 11.60 8.50
C PHE A 58 0.62 11.41 7.74
N TYR A 59 0.72 10.33 6.95
CA TYR A 59 1.90 10.01 6.14
C TYR A 59 2.27 11.15 5.18
N CYS A 60 1.27 11.75 4.53
CA CYS A 60 1.47 12.89 3.64
C CYS A 60 1.80 14.18 4.40
N ALA A 61 1.05 14.53 5.46
CA ALA A 61 1.27 15.75 6.23
C ALA A 61 2.66 15.79 6.90
N LYS A 62 3.21 14.62 7.25
CA LYS A 62 4.57 14.48 7.79
C LYS A 62 5.64 14.30 6.72
N LYS A 63 5.25 14.27 5.44
CA LYS A 63 6.14 14.08 4.29
C LYS A 63 7.02 12.82 4.39
N LEU A 64 6.53 11.77 5.05
CA LEU A 64 7.29 10.53 5.31
C LEU A 64 7.69 9.77 4.03
N TYR A 65 7.10 10.14 2.89
CA TYR A 65 7.51 9.65 1.57
C TYR A 65 8.87 10.18 1.10
N LEU A 66 9.37 11.29 1.65
CA LEU A 66 10.70 11.83 1.32
C LEU A 66 11.83 10.99 1.95
N ASP A 67 11.54 10.36 3.08
CA ASP A 67 12.47 9.54 3.88
C ASP A 67 12.56 8.10 3.35
N GLN A 68 11.90 7.80 2.24
CA GLN A 68 11.83 6.47 1.64
C GLN A 68 12.53 6.51 0.28
N PRO A 69 13.86 6.20 0.21
CA PRO A 69 14.65 6.33 -1.01
C PRO A 69 14.09 5.53 -2.19
N HIS A 70 13.42 4.41 -1.90
CA HIS A 70 12.79 3.55 -2.89
C HIS A 70 11.69 4.28 -3.66
N PHE A 71 10.89 5.14 -3.01
CA PHE A 71 9.79 5.87 -3.66
C PHE A 71 10.24 7.00 -4.59
N ARG A 72 11.55 7.29 -4.69
CA ARG A 72 12.09 8.36 -5.55
C ARG A 72 12.01 8.03 -7.05
N HIS A 73 12.20 6.77 -7.43
CA HIS A 73 12.16 6.37 -8.84
C HIS A 73 11.81 4.88 -9.02
N PRO A 74 11.02 4.51 -10.05
CA PRO A 74 10.69 3.11 -10.33
C PRO A 74 11.87 2.15 -10.52
N SER A 75 13.04 2.65 -10.91
CA SER A 75 14.26 1.85 -11.03
C SER A 75 14.74 1.27 -9.70
N ASN A 76 14.35 1.88 -8.57
CA ASN A 76 14.77 1.45 -7.24
C ASN A 76 13.95 0.24 -6.73
N PHE A 77 13.00 -0.24 -7.53
CA PHE A 77 12.17 -1.39 -7.22
C PHE A 77 12.45 -2.57 -8.15
N SER A 78 12.47 -3.75 -7.55
CA SER A 78 12.32 -5.03 -8.24
C SER A 78 10.85 -5.39 -8.29
N SER A 79 10.37 -5.93 -9.42
CA SER A 79 9.04 -6.55 -9.48
C SER A 79 9.01 -7.81 -8.60
N GLY A 80 7.85 -8.14 -8.04
CA GLY A 80 7.66 -9.34 -7.23
C GLY A 80 6.92 -9.07 -5.93
N ILE A 81 7.18 -9.93 -4.94
CA ILE A 81 6.58 -9.83 -3.61
C ILE A 81 7.62 -9.29 -2.64
N SER A 82 7.23 -8.27 -1.87
CA SER A 82 7.99 -7.77 -0.73
C SER A 82 7.27 -8.12 0.56
N LEU A 83 8.01 -8.53 1.58
CA LEU A 83 7.47 -8.73 2.93
C LEU A 83 7.97 -7.58 3.80
N GLY A 84 7.05 -6.85 4.45
CA GLY A 84 7.39 -5.68 5.26
C GLY A 84 8.41 -5.99 6.35
N LYS A 85 8.31 -7.18 6.96
CA LYS A 85 9.26 -7.68 7.97
C LYS A 85 10.70 -7.87 7.48
N ASN A 86 10.92 -7.93 6.17
CA ASN A 86 12.25 -8.09 5.57
C ASN A 86 12.90 -6.74 5.21
N ILE A 87 12.17 -5.62 5.33
CA ILE A 87 12.72 -4.30 5.09
C ILE A 87 13.49 -3.87 6.33
N GLN A 88 14.77 -3.63 6.16
CA GLN A 88 15.69 -3.19 7.22
C GLN A 88 15.94 -1.68 7.12
N GLY A 89 16.19 -1.04 8.26
CA GLY A 89 16.52 0.38 8.35
C GLY A 89 15.76 1.06 9.49
N GLU A 90 16.46 1.93 10.22
CA GLU A 90 15.91 2.61 11.39
C GLU A 90 14.67 3.44 11.03
N GLU A 91 14.72 4.14 9.88
CA GLU A 91 13.60 4.95 9.40
C GLU A 91 12.36 4.11 9.11
N TYR A 92 12.55 2.90 8.55
CA TYR A 92 11.46 1.98 8.28
C TYR A 92 10.87 1.40 9.57
N GLU A 93 11.71 1.02 10.53
CA GLU A 93 11.27 0.51 11.83
C GLU A 93 10.46 1.55 12.61
N GLN A 94 10.94 2.81 12.62
CA GLN A 94 10.22 3.92 13.25
C GLN A 94 8.87 4.16 12.57
N LEU A 95 8.84 4.18 11.23
CA LEU A 95 7.61 4.32 10.45
C LEU A 95 6.61 3.20 10.75
N SER A 96 7.08 1.95 10.74
CA SER A 96 6.27 0.75 11.00
C SER A 96 5.68 0.78 12.40
N ARG A 97 6.48 1.11 13.41
CA ARG A 97 6.03 1.27 14.80
C ARG A 97 4.96 2.36 14.92
N LEU A 98 5.17 3.49 14.26
CA LEU A 98 4.22 4.61 14.26
C LEU A 98 2.90 4.26 13.57
N ALA A 99 2.98 3.60 12.41
CA ALA A 99 1.82 3.12 11.65
C ALA A 99 0.99 2.13 12.47
N SER A 100 1.66 1.18 13.13
CA SER A 100 1.04 0.17 13.98
C SER A 100 0.34 0.80 15.18
N THR A 101 1.10 1.55 16.00
CA THR A 101 0.62 2.07 17.29
C THR A 101 -0.48 3.13 17.17
N LYS A 102 -0.46 3.95 16.12
CA LYS A 102 -1.43 5.05 15.97
C LYS A 102 -2.57 4.74 15.02
N PHE A 103 -2.36 3.87 14.05
CA PHE A 103 -3.29 3.68 12.94
C PHE A 103 -3.71 2.21 12.71
N ASN A 104 -3.18 1.27 13.50
CA ASN A 104 -3.40 -0.17 13.33
C ASN A 104 -3.05 -0.65 11.91
N VAL A 105 -1.95 -0.12 11.37
CA VAL A 105 -1.38 -0.50 10.07
C VAL A 105 -0.08 -1.24 10.34
N ASN A 106 -0.04 -2.54 10.03
CA ASN A 106 1.17 -3.34 10.14
C ASN A 106 1.54 -3.86 8.75
N PHE A 107 2.67 -3.40 8.22
CA PHE A 107 3.09 -3.72 6.87
C PHE A 107 3.39 -5.22 6.73
N CYS A 108 2.62 -5.93 5.92
CA CYS A 108 2.79 -7.38 5.73
C CYS A 108 3.32 -7.70 4.35
N LEU A 109 2.52 -7.50 3.30
CA LEU A 109 2.85 -7.94 1.94
C LEU A 109 2.66 -6.81 0.92
N GLY A 110 3.70 -6.55 0.13
CA GLY A 110 3.68 -5.69 -1.04
C GLY A 110 3.76 -6.49 -2.34
N ILE A 111 2.85 -6.28 -3.27
CA ILE A 111 2.93 -6.82 -4.64
C ILE A 111 3.40 -5.70 -5.56
N ILE A 112 4.60 -5.80 -6.10
CA ILE A 112 5.24 -4.78 -6.92
C ILE A 112 5.21 -5.24 -8.38
N THR A 113 4.60 -4.41 -9.24
CA THR A 113 4.48 -4.68 -10.67
C THR A 113 5.04 -3.51 -11.47
N LYS A 114 6.08 -3.74 -12.26
CA LYS A 114 6.51 -2.77 -13.29
C LYS A 114 5.48 -2.73 -14.41
N VAL A 115 5.13 -1.52 -14.83
CA VAL A 115 4.22 -1.23 -15.94
C VAL A 115 4.92 -0.30 -16.92
N GLU A 116 4.40 -0.15 -18.13
CA GLU A 116 5.02 0.68 -19.18
C GLU A 116 5.35 2.10 -18.71
N ASP A 117 4.40 2.76 -18.03
CA ASP A 117 4.55 4.10 -17.46
C ASP A 117 4.88 4.07 -15.95
N GLY A 118 5.79 3.20 -15.52
CA GLY A 118 6.38 3.20 -14.17
C GLY A 118 6.14 1.94 -13.34
N LEU A 119 5.58 2.08 -12.14
CA LEU A 119 5.32 0.94 -11.24
C LEU A 119 3.99 1.07 -10.50
N GLU A 120 3.47 -0.09 -10.11
CA GLU A 120 2.31 -0.22 -9.23
C GLU A 120 2.66 -1.11 -8.03
N ILE A 121 2.19 -0.71 -6.83
CA ILE A 121 2.34 -1.48 -5.60
C ILE A 121 0.95 -1.68 -4.99
N ILE A 122 0.66 -2.93 -4.61
CA ILE A 122 -0.49 -3.26 -3.76
C ILE A 122 0.06 -3.61 -2.38
N GLY A 123 -0.38 -2.89 -1.36
CA GLY A 123 -0.08 -3.20 0.05
C GLY A 123 -1.26 -3.95 0.69
N LEU A 124 -0.96 -5.09 1.31
CA LEU A 124 -1.86 -5.93 2.07
C LEU A 124 -1.32 -6.05 3.49
N ASP A 125 -1.94 -5.34 4.41
CA ASP A 125 -1.46 -5.17 5.78
C ASP A 125 -2.41 -5.84 6.77
N ALA A 126 -1.86 -6.43 7.83
CA ALA A 126 -2.62 -7.19 8.82
C ALA A 126 -2.83 -6.39 10.11
N LEU A 127 -3.83 -6.78 10.91
CA LEU A 127 -3.97 -6.24 12.27
C LEU A 127 -2.87 -6.79 13.20
N THR A 128 -2.51 -8.06 13.02
CA THR A 128 -1.46 -8.72 13.78
C THR A 128 -0.59 -9.52 12.80
N PRO A 129 0.58 -8.98 12.40
CA PRO A 129 1.46 -9.69 11.49
C PRO A 129 1.92 -10.99 12.14
N SER A 130 1.78 -12.08 11.42
CA SER A 130 2.25 -13.40 11.85
C SER A 130 2.70 -14.19 10.63
N ILE A 131 3.59 -15.14 10.83
CA ILE A 131 4.05 -16.01 9.74
C ILE A 131 2.90 -16.79 9.09
N SER A 132 1.89 -17.17 9.89
CA SER A 132 0.67 -17.82 9.41
C SER A 132 -0.15 -16.91 8.50
N HIS A 133 -0.20 -15.61 8.79
CA HIS A 133 -0.89 -14.63 7.95
C HIS A 133 -0.14 -14.41 6.63
N ASP A 134 1.19 -14.33 6.67
CA ASP A 134 2.00 -14.26 5.46
C ASP A 134 1.75 -15.47 4.56
N PHE A 135 1.75 -16.69 5.13
CA PHE A 135 1.44 -17.91 4.39
C PHE A 135 0.01 -17.94 3.86
N LEU A 136 -0.98 -17.44 4.61
CA LEU A 136 -2.34 -17.32 4.12
C LEU A 136 -2.39 -16.47 2.84
N LEU A 137 -1.73 -15.31 2.83
CA LEU A 137 -1.68 -14.45 1.65
C LEU A 137 -0.93 -15.15 0.49
N LEU A 138 0.27 -15.66 0.75
CA LEU A 138 1.12 -16.29 -0.25
C LEU A 138 0.47 -17.53 -0.89
N ASN A 139 -0.15 -18.40 -0.09
CA ASN A 139 -0.83 -19.60 -0.60
C ASN A 139 -2.08 -19.26 -1.41
N ASN A 140 -2.62 -18.05 -1.27
CA ASN A 140 -3.80 -17.59 -1.99
C ASN A 140 -3.48 -16.48 -3.01
N MET A 141 -2.22 -16.37 -3.46
CA MET A 141 -1.81 -15.31 -4.39
C MET A 141 -2.66 -15.26 -5.67
N ASN A 142 -3.13 -16.40 -6.19
CA ASN A 142 -3.99 -16.42 -7.38
C ASN A 142 -5.31 -15.66 -7.17
N LEU A 143 -5.93 -15.81 -6.00
CA LEU A 143 -7.16 -15.10 -5.65
C LEU A 143 -6.90 -13.61 -5.45
N ILE A 144 -5.78 -13.27 -4.81
CA ILE A 144 -5.37 -11.89 -4.62
C ILE A 144 -5.06 -11.21 -5.96
N HIS A 145 -4.38 -11.88 -6.88
CA HIS A 145 -4.15 -11.34 -8.23
C HIS A 145 -5.47 -11.13 -8.98
N LYS A 146 -6.43 -12.05 -8.86
CA LYS A 146 -7.77 -11.88 -9.43
C LYS A 146 -8.49 -10.69 -8.81
N PHE A 147 -8.41 -10.53 -7.49
CA PHE A 147 -8.92 -9.35 -6.78
C PHE A 147 -8.33 -8.06 -7.35
N VAL A 148 -6.99 -7.98 -7.45
CA VAL A 148 -6.28 -6.79 -7.95
C VAL A 148 -6.69 -6.48 -9.39
N SER A 149 -6.83 -7.49 -10.24
CA SER A 149 -7.30 -7.31 -11.63
C SER A 149 -8.70 -6.69 -11.67
N VAL A 150 -9.65 -7.22 -10.89
CA VAL A 150 -11.03 -6.70 -10.81
C VAL A 150 -11.05 -5.29 -10.21
N PHE A 151 -10.27 -5.04 -9.15
CA PHE A 151 -10.14 -3.72 -8.52
C PHE A 151 -9.69 -2.67 -9.53
N LYS A 152 -8.72 -3.00 -10.40
CA LYS A 152 -8.19 -2.11 -11.43
C LYS A 152 -9.15 -1.85 -12.60
N GLN A 153 -10.09 -2.76 -12.87
CA GLN A 153 -11.08 -2.62 -13.95
C GLN A 153 -12.25 -1.71 -13.55
N LYS A 154 -12.61 -1.64 -12.26
CA LYS A 154 -13.75 -0.85 -11.76
C LYS A 154 -13.45 0.66 -11.60
N LYS A 155 -12.68 1.25 -12.51
CA LYS A 155 -12.39 2.69 -12.52
C LYS A 155 -13.66 3.50 -12.69
#